data_AF-A0A6A3TL15-F1
#
_entry.id   AF-A0A6A3TL15-F1
#
_cell.length_a   1.000
_cell.length_b   1.000
_cell.length_c   1.000
_cell.angle_alpha   90.00
_cell.angle_beta   90.00
_cell.angle_gamma   90.00
#
_symmetry.space_group_name_H-M   'P 1'
#
loop_
_entity.id
_entity.type
_entity.pdbx_description
1 polymer ?
#
loop_
_entity_poly.entity_id
_entity_poly.type
_entity_poly.pdbx_seq_one_letter_code
_entity_poly.pdbx_strand_id
1 'polypeptide(L)'
;MEKVVVAKNNFALVQATVDWIETVEFQVEDIVEPFKDTLDITKVDYKAAVEDLNLGEWFFGRHPLHGCEFLDFRENLWLHTGSIIGALFVLRETYEDVGIINPRFLDFDTMEQRSRIARSYGAADPGAKHRRKRCYLFDPMQLKSSISTLKDAVRSVVEPMLDMTDQLQIETINGCEQNDCTSCGLWCLVVMELLLFGATPEHWSSYWNDSLNNAVGCLRMRYMLKILKLHNYFGVAEAEGGEDK
;
A
#
# COMPACT_ATOMS: atom_id res chain seq x y z
N MET A 1 20.71 -22.36 16.20
CA MET A 1 19.38 -22.92 16.49
C MET A 1 18.29 -21.92 16.19
N GLU A 2 18.40 -20.67 16.66
CA GLU A 2 17.47 -19.56 16.38
C GLU A 2 17.22 -19.30 14.88
N LYS A 3 18.27 -19.17 14.05
CA LYS A 3 18.13 -19.00 12.59
C LYS A 3 17.35 -20.13 11.90
N VAL A 4 17.49 -21.37 12.40
CA VAL A 4 16.78 -22.53 11.85
C VAL A 4 15.29 -22.50 12.24
N VAL A 5 14.97 -22.04 13.45
CA VAL A 5 13.58 -21.86 13.89
C VAL A 5 12.89 -20.76 13.08
N VAL A 6 13.57 -19.62 12.88
CA VAL A 6 13.04 -18.51 12.04
C VAL A 6 12.77 -18.99 10.62
N ALA A 7 13.73 -19.68 9.98
CA ALA A 7 13.54 -20.20 8.63
C ALA A 7 12.35 -21.18 8.55
N LYS A 8 12.22 -22.10 9.50
CA LYS A 8 11.08 -23.04 9.56
C LYS A 8 9.74 -22.32 9.70
N ASN A 9 9.66 -21.29 10.55
CA ASN A 9 8.45 -20.50 10.70
C ASN A 9 8.10 -19.77 9.40
N ASN A 10 9.10 -19.19 8.73
CA ASN A 10 8.88 -18.50 7.46
C ASN A 10 8.38 -19.45 6.36
N PHE A 11 8.92 -20.67 6.25
CA PHE A 11 8.38 -21.68 5.32
C PHE A 11 6.94 -22.09 5.65
N ALA A 12 6.58 -22.16 6.94
CA ALA A 12 5.19 -22.42 7.33
C ALA A 12 4.25 -21.28 6.91
N LEU A 13 4.72 -20.02 6.94
CA LEU A 13 3.95 -18.87 6.43
C LEU A 13 3.76 -18.95 4.92
N VAL A 14 4.78 -19.35 4.16
CA VAL A 14 4.68 -19.58 2.71
C VAL A 14 3.62 -20.63 2.42
N GLN A 15 3.69 -21.79 3.07
CA GLN A 15 2.72 -22.87 2.86
C GLN A 15 1.29 -22.42 3.21
N ALA A 16 1.10 -21.74 4.35
CA ALA A 16 -0.21 -21.22 4.74
C ALA A 16 -0.77 -20.23 3.71
N THR A 17 0.10 -19.42 3.11
CA THR A 17 -0.29 -18.47 2.05
C THR A 17 -0.69 -19.19 0.76
N VAL A 18 0.07 -20.21 0.36
CA VAL A 18 -0.26 -21.07 -0.80
C VAL A 18 -1.58 -21.80 -0.60
N ASP A 19 -1.83 -22.33 0.60
CA ASP A 19 -3.07 -23.01 0.94
C ASP A 19 -4.25 -22.03 0.94
N TRP A 20 -4.07 -20.83 1.48
CA TRP A 20 -5.09 -19.77 1.46
C TRP A 20 -5.48 -19.37 0.03
N ILE A 21 -4.51 -19.22 -0.89
CA ILE A 21 -4.79 -18.89 -2.31
C ILE A 21 -5.79 -19.89 -2.93
N GLU A 22 -5.76 -21.17 -2.56
CA GLU A 22 -6.74 -22.14 -3.04
C GLU A 22 -8.15 -21.87 -2.55
N THR A 23 -8.30 -21.31 -1.35
CA THR A 23 -9.60 -21.00 -0.77
C THR A 23 -10.23 -19.72 -1.31
N VAL A 24 -9.43 -18.83 -1.91
CA VAL A 24 -9.96 -17.54 -2.40
C VAL A 24 -10.84 -17.77 -3.64
N GLU A 25 -12.08 -17.29 -3.57
CA GLU A 25 -12.98 -17.23 -4.73
C GLU A 25 -12.69 -15.98 -5.56
N PHE A 26 -12.62 -16.14 -6.88
CA PHE A 26 -12.35 -15.02 -7.79
C PHE A 26 -13.66 -14.26 -8.04
N GLN A 27 -13.89 -13.20 -7.27
CA GLN A 27 -15.09 -12.35 -7.36
C GLN A 27 -14.99 -11.34 -8.51
N VAL A 28 -14.89 -11.84 -9.75
CA VAL A 28 -14.61 -11.03 -10.95
C VAL A 28 -15.68 -9.95 -11.20
N GLU A 29 -16.94 -10.22 -10.84
CA GLU A 29 -18.06 -9.29 -11.04
C GLU A 29 -17.99 -8.08 -10.10
N ASP A 30 -17.38 -8.24 -8.93
CA ASP A 30 -17.27 -7.20 -7.90
C ASP A 30 -16.01 -6.34 -8.06
N ILE A 31 -15.05 -6.77 -8.88
CA ILE A 31 -13.81 -6.05 -9.17
C ILE A 31 -14.07 -4.96 -10.22
N VAL A 32 -13.71 -3.72 -9.89
CA VAL A 32 -13.78 -2.55 -10.80
C VAL A 32 -12.40 -2.07 -11.20
N GLU A 33 -12.31 -1.16 -12.18
CA GLU A 33 -11.05 -0.47 -12.47
C GLU A 33 -10.59 0.36 -11.27
N PRO A 34 -9.28 0.41 -10.96
CA PRO A 34 -8.13 -0.14 -11.70
C PRO A 34 -7.75 -1.57 -11.29
N PHE A 35 -8.58 -2.26 -10.51
CA PHE A 35 -8.24 -3.57 -9.92
C PHE A 35 -8.38 -4.74 -10.89
N LYS A 36 -8.73 -4.47 -12.15
CA LYS A 36 -8.87 -5.48 -13.21
C LYS A 36 -7.55 -5.90 -13.85
N ASP A 37 -6.45 -5.24 -13.51
CA ASP A 37 -5.10 -5.47 -14.03
C ASP A 37 -4.47 -6.83 -13.68
N THR A 38 -5.16 -7.66 -12.88
CA THR A 38 -4.73 -9.03 -12.56
C THR A 38 -5.81 -10.09 -12.80
N LEU A 39 -6.82 -9.80 -13.65
CA LEU A 39 -7.91 -10.74 -13.94
C LEU A 39 -7.46 -11.98 -14.76
N ASP A 40 -6.40 -11.84 -15.53
CA ASP A 40 -5.81 -12.91 -16.34
C ASP A 40 -4.83 -13.80 -15.55
N ILE A 41 -4.48 -13.40 -14.33
CA ILE A 41 -3.54 -14.13 -13.48
C ILE A 41 -4.25 -15.33 -12.82
N THR A 42 -3.65 -16.51 -12.94
CA THR A 42 -4.20 -17.73 -12.36
C THR A 42 -3.75 -17.95 -10.91
N LYS A 43 -4.46 -18.79 -10.14
CA LYS A 43 -4.00 -19.22 -8.81
C LYS A 43 -2.60 -19.86 -8.85
N VAL A 44 -2.27 -20.57 -9.93
CA VAL A 44 -0.95 -21.18 -10.11
C VAL A 44 0.14 -20.10 -10.17
N ASP A 45 -0.12 -19.00 -10.88
CA ASP A 45 0.82 -17.88 -10.98
C ASP A 45 1.00 -17.16 -9.63
N TYR A 46 -0.08 -16.96 -8.88
CA TYR A 46 0.00 -16.40 -7.52
C TYR A 46 0.84 -17.27 -6.59
N LYS A 47 0.65 -18.59 -6.65
CA LYS A 47 1.39 -19.55 -5.83
C LYS A 47 2.86 -19.57 -6.19
N ALA A 48 3.19 -19.63 -7.48
CA ALA A 48 4.57 -19.60 -7.95
C ALA A 48 5.29 -18.33 -7.45
N ALA A 49 4.63 -17.17 -7.53
CA ALA A 49 5.20 -15.93 -7.01
C ALA A 49 5.48 -15.97 -5.49
N VAL A 50 4.60 -16.60 -4.70
CA VAL A 50 4.77 -16.77 -3.25
C VAL A 50 5.88 -17.77 -2.93
N GLU A 51 6.01 -18.85 -3.69
CA GLU A 51 7.05 -19.88 -3.51
C GLU A 51 8.44 -19.35 -3.87
N ASP A 52 8.54 -18.46 -4.85
CA ASP A 52 9.79 -17.82 -5.29
C ASP A 52 10.18 -16.59 -4.44
N LEU A 53 9.38 -16.22 -3.44
CA LEU A 53 9.61 -15.04 -2.63
C LEU A 53 10.89 -15.14 -1.78
N ASN A 54 11.76 -14.13 -1.90
CA ASN A 54 12.84 -13.94 -0.94
C ASN A 54 12.27 -13.49 0.41
N LEU A 55 12.32 -14.37 1.41
CA LEU A 55 11.78 -14.11 2.75
C LEU A 55 12.70 -13.23 3.63
N GLY A 56 13.90 -12.90 3.17
CA GLY A 56 14.89 -12.09 3.88
C GLY A 56 14.66 -10.59 3.75
N GLU A 57 15.70 -9.83 4.10
CA GLU A 57 15.75 -8.39 3.85
C GLU A 57 15.84 -8.10 2.35
N TRP A 58 15.06 -7.11 1.93
CA TRP A 58 15.04 -6.53 0.60
C TRP A 58 15.10 -5.01 0.73
N PHE A 59 15.80 -4.35 -0.20
CA PHE A 59 15.89 -2.89 -0.27
C PHE A 59 15.08 -2.34 -1.45
N PHE A 60 14.21 -1.37 -1.17
CA PHE A 60 13.74 -0.45 -2.20
C PHE A 60 14.54 0.84 -2.12
N GLY A 61 15.56 0.97 -2.99
CA GLY A 61 16.54 2.04 -2.89
C GLY A 61 17.34 1.93 -1.58
N ARG A 62 17.01 2.76 -0.58
CA ARG A 62 17.67 2.75 0.75
C ARG A 62 16.77 2.26 1.88
N HIS A 63 15.59 1.73 1.54
CA HIS A 63 14.55 1.39 2.51
C HIS A 63 14.48 -0.12 2.68
N PRO A 64 14.91 -0.68 3.84
CA PRO A 64 14.82 -2.11 4.10
C PRO A 64 13.35 -2.52 4.36
N LEU A 65 12.97 -3.64 3.76
CA LEU A 65 11.71 -4.36 3.92
C LEU A 65 12.01 -5.85 4.10
N HIS A 66 11.12 -6.60 4.72
CA HIS A 66 11.28 -8.04 4.89
C HIS A 66 10.23 -8.78 4.08
N GLY A 67 10.64 -9.67 3.17
CA GLY A 67 9.71 -10.34 2.29
C GLY A 67 8.67 -11.19 3.04
N CYS A 68 9.04 -11.76 4.19
CA CYS A 68 8.09 -12.51 5.02
C CYS A 68 6.91 -11.67 5.54
N GLU A 69 7.05 -10.34 5.65
CA GLU A 69 5.95 -9.46 6.07
C GLU A 69 4.83 -9.46 5.03
N PHE A 70 5.14 -9.50 3.73
CA PHE A 70 4.13 -9.47 2.66
C PHE A 70 3.16 -10.66 2.66
N LEU A 71 3.49 -11.73 3.38
CA LEU A 71 2.61 -12.88 3.55
C LEU A 71 1.41 -12.56 4.47
N ASP A 72 1.42 -11.42 5.17
CA ASP A 72 0.28 -10.92 5.94
C ASP A 72 -0.86 -10.37 5.09
N PHE A 73 -0.68 -10.27 3.76
CA PHE A 73 -1.80 -10.08 2.86
C PHE A 73 -2.76 -11.28 2.84
N ARG A 74 -2.36 -12.45 3.34
CA ARG A 74 -3.28 -13.60 3.39
C ARG A 74 -4.41 -13.43 4.40
N GLU A 75 -5.52 -14.10 4.10
CA GLU A 75 -6.66 -14.27 4.98
C GLU A 75 -7.18 -12.92 5.52
N ASN A 76 -7.39 -12.85 6.83
CA ASN A 76 -7.86 -11.69 7.58
C ASN A 76 -6.75 -11.16 8.49
N LEU A 77 -5.49 -11.30 8.09
CA LEU A 77 -4.37 -10.77 8.87
C LEU A 77 -4.30 -9.25 8.73
N TRP A 78 -3.85 -8.61 9.81
CA TRP A 78 -3.56 -7.19 9.80
C TRP A 78 -2.26 -6.94 9.05
N LEU A 79 -2.27 -5.95 8.15
CA LEU A 79 -1.08 -5.57 7.41
C LEU A 79 -0.07 -4.87 8.32
N HIS A 80 1.16 -5.37 8.34
CA HIS A 80 2.30 -4.75 8.99
C HIS A 80 2.77 -3.55 8.17
N THR A 81 3.54 -2.70 8.84
CA THR A 81 4.09 -1.48 8.25
C THR A 81 4.88 -1.77 6.97
N GLY A 82 5.68 -2.86 6.88
CA GLY A 82 6.42 -3.17 5.67
C GLY A 82 5.53 -3.55 4.50
N SER A 83 4.43 -4.28 4.73
CA SER A 83 3.42 -4.58 3.70
C SER A 83 2.74 -3.33 3.16
N ILE A 84 2.38 -2.39 4.04
CA ILE A 84 1.86 -1.09 3.62
C ILE A 84 2.90 -0.33 2.81
N ILE A 85 4.16 -0.24 3.27
CA ILE A 85 5.22 0.46 2.53
C ILE A 85 5.46 -0.19 1.16
N GLY A 86 5.50 -1.53 1.08
CA GLY A 86 5.66 -2.26 -0.16
C GLY A 86 4.54 -1.94 -1.16
N ALA A 87 3.29 -1.93 -0.70
CA ALA A 87 2.15 -1.54 -1.52
C ALA A 87 2.20 -0.06 -1.94
N LEU A 88 2.62 0.84 -1.06
CA LEU A 88 2.81 2.25 -1.42
C LEU A 88 3.90 2.42 -2.51
N PHE A 89 4.97 1.63 -2.48
CA PHE A 89 5.95 1.63 -3.58
C PHE A 89 5.35 1.11 -4.89
N VAL A 90 4.53 0.05 -4.85
CA VAL A 90 3.77 -0.38 -6.03
C VAL A 90 2.95 0.77 -6.60
N LEU A 91 2.21 1.51 -5.78
CA LEU A 91 1.41 2.65 -6.23
C LEU A 91 2.32 3.75 -6.83
N ARG A 92 3.43 4.07 -6.18
CA ARG A 92 4.41 5.04 -6.68
C ARG A 92 4.95 4.69 -8.05
N GLU A 93 5.27 3.43 -8.30
CA GLU A 93 5.83 2.99 -9.58
C GLU A 93 4.75 2.76 -10.66
N THR A 94 3.49 2.60 -10.25
CA THR A 94 2.36 2.40 -11.17
C THR A 94 1.84 3.74 -11.72
N TYR A 95 1.84 4.81 -10.92
CA TYR A 95 1.22 6.09 -11.26
C TYR A 95 2.25 7.21 -11.38
N GLU A 96 2.11 8.06 -12.40
CA GLU A 96 3.02 9.19 -12.64
C GLU A 96 2.91 10.27 -11.54
N ASP A 97 4.03 10.96 -11.29
CA ASP A 97 4.12 12.08 -10.34
C ASP A 97 3.67 11.75 -8.89
N VAL A 98 3.81 10.49 -8.46
CA VAL A 98 3.46 10.06 -7.10
C VAL A 98 4.68 10.05 -6.17
N GLY A 99 4.53 10.69 -5.02
CA GLY A 99 5.42 10.54 -3.87
C GLY A 99 4.66 9.91 -2.71
N ILE A 100 5.35 9.11 -1.90
CA ILE A 100 4.73 8.43 -0.75
C ILE A 100 5.36 8.90 0.56
N ILE A 101 4.68 8.63 1.66
CA ILE A 101 5.17 8.95 3.01
C ILE A 101 5.18 7.66 3.81
N ASN A 102 6.22 7.46 4.62
CA ASN A 102 6.31 6.33 5.53
C ASN A 102 5.12 6.35 6.52
N PRO A 103 4.41 5.23 6.77
CA PRO A 103 3.30 5.18 7.72
C PRO A 103 3.63 5.68 9.13
N ARG A 104 4.91 5.63 9.52
CA ARG A 104 5.44 6.15 10.79
C ARG A 104 5.77 7.65 10.76
N PHE A 105 5.35 8.37 9.73
CA PHE A 105 5.71 9.78 9.54
C PHE A 105 5.30 10.68 10.71
N LEU A 106 4.17 10.39 11.34
CA LEU A 106 3.73 11.15 12.51
C LEU A 106 4.48 10.79 13.80
N ASP A 107 5.24 9.69 13.82
CA ASP A 107 6.08 9.29 14.97
C ASP A 107 7.34 10.17 15.11
N PHE A 108 7.74 10.90 14.05
CA PHE A 108 8.92 11.77 14.11
C PHE A 108 8.60 13.06 14.86
N ASP A 109 9.50 13.49 15.74
CA ASP A 109 9.29 14.62 16.65
C ASP A 109 9.41 15.97 15.96
N THR A 110 10.38 16.13 15.05
CA THR A 110 10.71 17.44 14.45
C THR A 110 10.26 17.55 13.00
N MET A 111 9.96 18.78 12.57
CA MET A 111 9.59 19.05 11.17
C MET A 111 10.73 18.69 10.22
N GLU A 112 11.98 18.92 10.61
CA GLU A 112 13.15 18.56 9.79
C GLU A 112 13.26 17.06 9.57
N GLN A 113 12.98 16.25 10.59
CA GLN A 113 12.95 14.79 10.48
C GLN A 113 11.84 14.34 9.52
N ARG A 114 10.64 14.90 9.70
CA ARG A 114 9.46 14.65 8.84
C ARG A 114 9.75 15.01 7.39
N SER A 115 10.23 16.22 7.11
CA SER A 115 10.57 16.68 5.75
C SER A 115 11.71 15.86 5.13
N ARG A 116 12.68 15.40 5.93
CA ARG A 116 13.76 14.53 5.44
C ARG A 116 13.24 13.16 5.02
N ILE A 117 12.37 12.56 5.83
CA ILE A 117 11.77 11.26 5.51
C ILE A 117 10.78 11.38 4.35
N ALA A 118 9.89 12.37 4.34
CA ALA A 118 8.97 12.58 3.21
C ALA A 118 9.74 12.76 1.87
N ARG A 119 10.86 13.49 1.88
CA ARG A 119 11.74 13.61 0.69
C ARG A 119 12.38 12.30 0.28
N SER A 120 12.83 11.46 1.22
CA SER A 120 13.46 10.17 0.87
C SER A 120 12.49 9.17 0.24
N TYR A 121 11.19 9.44 0.33
CA TYR A 121 10.10 8.68 -0.33
C TYR A 121 9.42 9.47 -1.47
N GLY A 122 9.95 10.62 -1.86
CA GLY A 122 9.50 11.39 -3.03
C GLY A 122 8.30 12.33 -2.83
N ALA A 123 7.74 12.44 -1.62
CA ALA A 123 6.51 13.24 -1.38
C ALA A 123 6.73 14.75 -1.19
N ALA A 124 7.96 15.19 -0.92
CA ALA A 124 8.28 16.59 -0.60
C ALA A 124 9.46 17.13 -1.43
N ASP A 125 9.60 16.66 -2.67
CA ASP A 125 10.60 17.20 -3.61
C ASP A 125 10.21 18.65 -3.99
N PRO A 126 11.09 19.65 -3.83
CA PRO A 126 10.83 21.04 -4.24
C PRO A 126 10.43 21.22 -5.72
N GLY A 127 10.68 20.22 -6.58
CA GLY A 127 10.25 20.21 -7.98
C GLY A 127 8.83 19.67 -8.23
N ALA A 128 8.17 19.11 -7.22
CA ALA A 128 6.85 18.50 -7.37
C ALA A 128 5.80 19.58 -7.69
N LYS A 129 5.17 19.47 -8.86
CA LYS A 129 4.07 20.36 -9.24
C LYS A 129 2.80 19.92 -8.52
N HIS A 130 2.39 20.63 -7.48
CA HIS A 130 1.09 20.43 -6.84
C HIS A 130 -0.04 20.93 -7.77
N ARG A 131 -0.44 20.10 -8.75
CA ARG A 131 -1.39 20.47 -9.82
C ARG A 131 -2.78 20.84 -9.29
N ARG A 132 -3.17 20.31 -8.12
CA ARG A 132 -4.42 20.62 -7.41
C ARG A 132 -4.13 20.67 -5.90
N LYS A 133 -4.47 21.78 -5.24
CA LYS A 133 -4.29 21.98 -3.78
C LYS A 133 -5.39 21.29 -2.98
N ARG A 134 -5.60 19.99 -3.22
CA ARG A 134 -6.64 19.18 -2.56
C ARG A 134 -5.99 18.09 -1.73
N CYS A 135 -6.56 17.85 -0.56
CA CYS A 135 -6.16 16.79 0.37
C CYS A 135 -7.40 15.97 0.71
N TYR A 136 -7.33 14.67 0.44
CA TYR A 136 -8.40 13.73 0.77
C TYR A 136 -8.08 13.03 2.08
N LEU A 137 -9.04 13.03 3.01
CA LEU A 137 -8.98 12.29 4.27
C LEU A 137 -9.89 11.07 4.16
N PHE A 138 -9.41 9.94 4.67
CA PHE A 138 -10.14 8.70 4.67
C PHE A 138 -9.85 7.94 5.96
N ASP A 139 -10.89 7.35 6.53
CA ASP A 139 -10.81 6.41 7.64
C ASP A 139 -11.65 5.18 7.27
N PRO A 140 -11.09 3.96 7.24
CA PRO A 140 -11.84 2.75 6.89
C PRO A 140 -13.07 2.51 7.77
N MET A 141 -13.04 2.97 9.02
CA MET A 141 -14.13 2.87 9.98
C MET A 141 -15.05 4.11 10.00
N GLN A 142 -14.79 5.11 9.14
CA GLN A 142 -15.56 6.35 9.04
C GLN A 142 -15.76 7.09 10.38
N LEU A 143 -14.81 6.94 11.31
CA LEU A 143 -14.86 7.53 12.64
C LEU A 143 -14.57 9.03 12.57
N LYS A 144 -15.55 9.83 13.00
CA LYS A 144 -15.42 11.31 13.04
C LYS A 144 -14.20 11.78 13.85
N SER A 145 -13.86 11.06 14.92
CA SER A 145 -12.67 11.36 15.74
C SER A 145 -11.37 11.17 14.94
N SER A 146 -11.24 10.06 14.21
CA SER A 146 -10.07 9.78 13.36
C SER A 146 -9.93 10.84 12.27
N ILE A 147 -11.03 11.19 11.60
CA ILE A 147 -11.04 12.25 10.58
C ILE A 147 -10.64 13.62 11.18
N SER A 148 -11.09 13.95 12.39
CA SER A 148 -10.67 15.17 13.08
C SER A 148 -9.16 15.17 13.34
N THR A 149 -8.62 14.08 13.89
CA THR A 149 -7.18 13.94 14.14
C THR A 149 -6.36 14.05 12.85
N LEU A 150 -6.81 13.41 11.77
CA LEU A 150 -6.14 13.51 10.46
C LEU A 150 -6.16 14.95 9.93
N LYS A 151 -7.30 15.64 10.05
CA LYS A 151 -7.43 17.04 9.64
C LYS A 151 -6.47 17.94 10.42
N ASP A 152 -6.37 17.75 11.73
CA ASP A 152 -5.46 18.51 12.59
C ASP A 152 -4.00 18.24 12.22
N ALA A 153 -3.64 16.98 11.91
CA ALA A 153 -2.31 16.63 11.43
C ALA A 153 -1.99 17.26 10.06
N VAL A 154 -2.95 17.29 9.13
CA VAL A 154 -2.74 17.97 7.83
C VAL A 154 -2.46 19.45 8.03
N ARG A 155 -3.28 20.14 8.84
CA ARG A 155 -3.13 21.58 9.11
C ARG A 155 -1.83 21.91 9.85
N SER A 156 -1.48 21.13 10.87
CA SER A 156 -0.34 21.43 11.74
C SER A 156 1.00 20.90 11.23
N VAL A 157 0.99 19.89 10.35
CA VAL A 157 2.21 19.21 9.90
C VAL A 157 2.39 19.28 8.38
N VAL A 158 1.40 18.79 7.63
CA VAL A 158 1.54 18.61 6.17
C VAL A 158 1.57 19.94 5.45
N GLU A 159 0.66 20.86 5.77
CA GLU A 159 0.64 22.19 5.15
C GLU A 159 1.94 22.98 5.38
N PRO A 160 2.47 23.09 6.62
CA PRO A 160 3.77 23.73 6.84
C PRO A 160 4.92 23.03 6.12
N MET A 161 4.91 21.69 6.08
CA MET A 161 5.96 20.91 5.39
C MET A 161 6.03 21.23 3.89
N LEU A 162 4.87 21.49 3.27
CA LEU A 162 4.75 21.76 1.84
C LEU A 162 4.80 23.26 1.49
N ASP A 163 4.96 24.15 2.47
CA ASP A 163 4.81 25.61 2.30
C ASP A 163 3.42 26.00 1.75
N MET A 164 2.38 25.31 2.25
CA MET A 164 0.99 25.41 1.81
C MET A 164 0.02 25.75 2.94
N THR A 165 0.48 26.42 4.00
CA THR A 165 -0.34 26.83 5.16
C THR A 165 -1.64 27.51 4.72
N ASP A 166 -2.78 26.95 5.13
CA ASP A 166 -4.13 27.39 4.80
C ASP A 166 -4.49 27.35 3.30
N GLN A 167 -3.71 26.66 2.47
CA GLN A 167 -3.91 26.59 1.02
C GLN A 167 -4.54 25.27 0.56
N LEU A 168 -4.56 24.21 1.39
CA LEU A 168 -5.20 22.95 1.01
C LEU A 168 -6.71 22.98 1.27
N GLN A 169 -7.46 22.63 0.24
CA GLN A 169 -8.85 22.22 0.35
C GLN A 169 -8.88 20.78 0.87
N ILE A 170 -9.38 20.60 2.09
CA ILE A 170 -9.48 19.30 2.75
C ILE A 170 -10.88 18.73 2.55
N GLU A 171 -10.97 17.55 1.97
CA GLU A 171 -12.21 16.82 1.70
C GLU A 171 -12.15 15.43 2.32
N THR A 172 -13.28 14.93 2.82
CA THR A 172 -13.36 13.56 3.38
C THR A 172 -14.00 12.63 2.37
N ILE A 173 -13.37 11.47 2.14
CA ILE A 173 -13.95 10.37 1.38
C ILE A 173 -14.91 9.62 2.30
N ASN A 174 -16.18 9.62 1.93
CA ASN A 174 -17.27 8.95 2.65
C ASN A 174 -17.90 7.87 1.75
N GLY A 175 -18.78 7.05 2.32
CA GLY A 175 -19.54 6.04 1.55
C GLY A 175 -18.69 4.83 1.16
N CYS A 176 -17.61 4.57 1.89
CA CYS A 176 -16.80 3.36 1.82
C CYS A 176 -16.36 3.00 3.25
N GLU A 177 -17.13 2.13 3.90
CA GLU A 177 -16.87 1.66 5.26
C GLU A 177 -16.46 0.19 5.19
N GLN A 178 -15.39 -0.17 5.91
CA GLN A 178 -15.02 -1.56 6.04
C GLN A 178 -16.08 -2.30 6.88
N ASN A 179 -16.46 -3.51 6.47
CA ASN A 179 -17.43 -4.32 7.18
C ASN A 179 -16.80 -5.41 8.07
N ASP A 180 -15.47 -5.40 8.21
CA ASP A 180 -14.69 -6.33 9.03
C ASP A 180 -13.74 -5.58 9.99
N CYS A 181 -13.06 -6.33 10.87
CA CYS A 181 -12.12 -5.78 11.86
C CYS A 181 -10.63 -5.94 11.47
N THR A 182 -10.33 -6.26 10.21
CA THR A 182 -8.99 -6.73 9.80
C THR A 182 -8.44 -6.10 8.53
N SER A 183 -9.28 -5.45 7.72
CA SER A 183 -8.93 -4.99 6.39
C SER A 183 -8.62 -3.49 6.32
N CYS A 184 -8.42 -2.82 7.46
CA CYS A 184 -8.24 -1.36 7.46
C CYS A 184 -7.03 -0.91 6.62
N GLY A 185 -5.92 -1.63 6.72
CA GLY A 185 -4.74 -1.39 5.89
C GLY A 185 -5.01 -1.60 4.40
N LEU A 186 -5.75 -2.66 4.04
CA LEU A 186 -6.14 -2.92 2.66
C LEU A 186 -7.02 -1.81 2.12
N TRP A 187 -8.05 -1.38 2.87
CA TRP A 187 -8.96 -0.34 2.42
C TRP A 187 -8.29 1.01 2.26
N CYS A 188 -7.29 1.34 3.10
CA CYS A 188 -6.44 2.50 2.89
C CYS A 188 -5.72 2.44 1.53
N LEU A 189 -5.18 1.28 1.13
CA LEU A 189 -4.51 1.10 -0.16
C LEU A 189 -5.49 1.19 -1.33
N VAL A 190 -6.65 0.52 -1.22
CA VAL A 190 -7.71 0.52 -2.24
C VAL A 190 -8.21 1.93 -2.51
N VAL A 191 -8.60 2.68 -1.46
CA VAL A 191 -9.09 4.06 -1.62
C VAL A 191 -8.02 4.97 -2.18
N MET A 192 -6.76 4.83 -1.74
CA MET A 192 -5.65 5.59 -2.29
C MET A 192 -5.43 5.31 -3.78
N GLU A 193 -5.46 4.05 -4.19
CA GLU A 193 -5.32 3.66 -5.60
C GLU A 193 -6.48 4.18 -6.46
N LEU A 194 -7.72 4.13 -5.97
CA LEU A 194 -8.87 4.73 -6.66
C LEU A 194 -8.66 6.22 -6.91
N LEU A 195 -8.19 6.97 -5.89
CA LEU A 195 -7.90 8.40 -6.03
C LEU A 195 -6.77 8.68 -7.02
N LEU A 196 -5.71 7.84 -7.02
CA LEU A 196 -4.61 7.94 -7.98
C LEU A 196 -5.04 7.62 -9.42
N PHE A 197 -5.93 6.65 -9.59
CA PHE A 197 -6.52 6.30 -10.88
C PHE A 197 -7.46 7.39 -11.42
N GLY A 198 -7.93 8.27 -10.53
CA GLY A 198 -8.66 9.47 -10.90
C GLY A 198 -10.04 9.58 -10.28
N ALA A 199 -10.43 8.68 -9.38
CA ALA A 199 -11.67 8.80 -8.60
C ALA A 199 -11.71 10.14 -7.84
N THR A 200 -12.88 10.76 -7.78
CA THR A 200 -13.14 11.94 -6.96
C THR A 200 -14.46 11.77 -6.21
N PRO A 201 -14.73 12.57 -5.16
CA PRO A 201 -16.01 12.52 -4.45
C PRO A 201 -17.23 12.68 -5.36
N GLU A 202 -17.13 13.48 -6.42
CA GLU A 202 -18.24 13.74 -7.36
C GLU A 202 -18.66 12.51 -8.16
N HIS A 203 -17.75 11.57 -8.41
CA HIS A 203 -18.02 10.37 -9.19
C HIS A 203 -17.57 9.09 -8.47
N TRP A 204 -17.50 9.13 -7.14
CA TRP A 204 -17.03 8.04 -6.28
C TRP A 204 -17.83 6.75 -6.51
N SER A 205 -19.14 6.85 -6.69
CA SER A 205 -20.04 5.71 -6.94
C SER A 205 -19.80 4.98 -8.26
N SER A 206 -19.01 5.56 -9.18
CA SER A 206 -18.57 4.85 -10.40
C SER A 206 -17.39 3.91 -10.13
N TYR A 207 -16.70 4.08 -9.01
CA TYR A 207 -15.49 3.35 -8.63
C TYR A 207 -15.70 2.50 -7.37
N TRP A 208 -16.60 2.90 -6.48
CA TRP A 208 -16.90 2.18 -5.27
C TRP A 208 -18.33 1.61 -5.29
N ASN A 209 -18.42 0.33 -4.97
CA ASN A 209 -19.65 -0.37 -4.61
C ASN A 209 -19.34 -1.22 -3.38
N ASP A 210 -20.28 -1.33 -2.43
CA ASP A 210 -20.10 -2.15 -1.23
C ASP A 210 -19.87 -3.64 -1.56
N SER A 211 -20.21 -4.08 -2.76
CA SER A 211 -19.87 -5.41 -3.27
C SER A 211 -18.36 -5.66 -3.36
N LEU A 212 -17.52 -4.61 -3.40
CA LEU A 212 -16.06 -4.74 -3.28
C LEU A 212 -15.63 -5.46 -1.98
N ASN A 213 -16.44 -5.42 -0.92
CA ASN A 213 -16.15 -6.17 0.31
C ASN A 213 -16.14 -7.70 0.08
N ASN A 214 -16.87 -8.20 -0.93
CA ASN A 214 -16.80 -9.61 -1.30
C ASN A 214 -15.45 -9.95 -1.95
N ALA A 215 -14.81 -8.96 -2.59
CA ALA A 215 -13.57 -9.12 -3.33
C ALA A 215 -12.30 -8.93 -2.48
N VAL A 216 -12.41 -8.86 -1.15
CA VAL A 216 -11.27 -8.65 -0.23
C VAL A 216 -10.14 -9.65 -0.47
N GLY A 217 -10.45 -10.94 -0.66
CA GLY A 217 -9.45 -11.97 -0.95
C GLY A 217 -8.72 -11.71 -2.27
N CYS A 218 -9.45 -11.29 -3.31
CA CYS A 218 -8.88 -10.94 -4.61
C CYS A 218 -7.97 -9.71 -4.52
N LEU A 219 -8.41 -8.66 -3.83
CA LEU A 219 -7.64 -7.42 -3.65
C LEU A 219 -6.36 -7.69 -2.84
N ARG A 220 -6.44 -8.53 -1.80
CA ARG A 220 -5.28 -8.98 -1.03
C ARG A 220 -4.26 -9.73 -1.88
N MET A 221 -4.70 -10.74 -2.65
CA MET A 221 -3.82 -11.46 -3.57
C MET A 221 -3.18 -10.52 -4.59
N ARG A 222 -3.97 -9.60 -5.15
CA ARG A 222 -3.50 -8.62 -6.13
C ARG A 222 -2.37 -7.75 -5.58
N TYR A 223 -2.56 -7.11 -4.42
CA TYR A 223 -1.50 -6.27 -3.84
C TYR A 223 -0.25 -7.09 -3.50
N MET A 224 -0.43 -8.28 -2.91
CA MET A 224 0.67 -9.20 -2.64
C MET A 224 1.46 -9.45 -3.92
N LEU A 225 0.82 -9.93 -4.98
CA LEU A 225 1.48 -10.22 -6.27
C LEU A 225 2.20 -9.01 -6.85
N LYS A 226 1.58 -7.82 -6.82
CA LYS A 226 2.21 -6.61 -7.36
C LYS A 226 3.49 -6.27 -6.60
N ILE A 227 3.51 -6.46 -5.28
CA ILE A 227 4.73 -6.29 -4.46
C ILE A 227 5.77 -7.34 -4.84
N LEU A 228 5.39 -8.61 -5.00
CA LEU A 228 6.33 -9.69 -5.37
C LEU A 228 6.92 -9.49 -6.79
N LYS A 229 6.13 -8.97 -7.74
CA LYS A 229 6.63 -8.60 -9.07
C LYS A 229 7.61 -7.43 -9.01
N LEU A 230 7.31 -6.42 -8.20
CA LEU A 230 8.21 -5.28 -7.96
C LEU A 230 9.53 -5.76 -7.35
N HIS A 231 9.46 -6.70 -6.40
CA HIS A 231 10.63 -7.35 -5.80
C HIS A 231 11.55 -7.96 -6.85
N ASN A 232 10.99 -8.78 -7.74
CA ASN A 232 11.80 -9.48 -8.73
C ASN A 232 12.41 -8.50 -9.75
N TYR A 233 11.72 -7.41 -10.09
CA TYR A 233 12.25 -6.40 -10.99
C TYR A 233 13.49 -5.70 -10.42
N PHE A 234 13.46 -5.29 -9.14
CA PHE A 234 14.60 -4.61 -8.51
C PHE A 234 15.69 -5.57 -8.03
N GLY A 235 15.33 -6.79 -7.60
CA GLY A 235 16.30 -7.81 -7.22
C GLY A 235 17.21 -8.24 -8.38
N VAL A 236 16.69 -8.25 -9.62
CA VAL A 236 17.50 -8.50 -10.83
C VAL A 236 18.36 -7.28 -11.19
N ALA A 237 17.81 -6.07 -11.11
CA ALA A 237 18.54 -4.85 -11.45
C ALA A 237 19.76 -4.59 -10.54
N GLU A 238 19.68 -4.93 -9.25
CA GLU A 238 20.82 -4.83 -8.33
C GLU A 238 21.88 -5.92 -8.57
N ALA A 239 21.47 -7.11 -9.05
CA ALA A 239 22.38 -8.20 -9.39
C ALA A 239 23.16 -7.93 -10.70
N GLU A 240 22.54 -7.25 -11.67
CA GLU A 240 23.20 -6.86 -12.93
C GLU A 240 24.08 -5.60 -12.79
N GLY A 241 23.86 -4.78 -11.76
CA GLY A 241 24.67 -3.60 -11.43
C GLY A 241 25.86 -3.87 -10.50
N GLY A 242 26.11 -5.13 -10.16
CA GLY A 242 27.18 -5.57 -9.24
C GLY A 242 28.58 -5.71 -9.85
N GLU A 243 28.75 -5.35 -11.12
CA GLU A 243 30.07 -5.14 -11.73
C GLU A 243 30.28 -3.64 -11.95
N ASP A 244 31.34 -3.11 -11.34
CA ASP A 244 31.85 -1.73 -11.38
C ASP A 244 31.13 -0.65 -10.54
N LYS A 245 31.55 -0.53 -9.27
CA LYS A 245 32.26 0.65 -8.74
C LYS A 245 32.83 0.46 -7.33
#